data_AF-A0A3B3STU5-F1
#
_entry.id   AF-A0A3B3STU5-F1
#
_cell.length_a   1.000
_cell.length_b   1.000
_cell.length_c   1.000
_cell.angle_alpha   90.00
_cell.angle_beta   90.00
_cell.angle_gamma   90.00
#
_symmetry.space_group_name_H-M   'P 1'
#
loop_
_entity.id
_entity.type
_entity.pdbx_description
1 polymer ?
#
loop_
_entity_poly.entity_id
_entity_poly.type
_entity_poly.pdbx_seq_one_letter_code
_entity_poly.pdbx_strand_id
1 'polypeptide(L)'
;MLNIKHNTLYLSVTAAKPLVSRTLGGALPRTRLSQDSAGKPLRSAVPVPLLAVLFVTCQMASVVSCILGCCADRRPGHVPLHEMPAVQLDTQHMGSDVVVIKSGRRICGTGGCLSNAPLHQNKSYFEIKIHSMGLWGVGLATPIANLNQIPMGLDAHSLVLRNDGSVYHNNEEKNRLPANSLPQEGDVVGITYDHVDLNLYLNGKNMHCPASGIHGTVFPVVYVDDSAILDCHFSDFNHAPPHGFDKIMFEKQIF
;
A
#
# COMPACT_ATOMS: atom_id res chain seq x y z
N MET A 1 -43.43 10.49 -60.22
CA MET A 1 -43.72 11.65 -59.36
C MET A 1 -42.65 11.71 -58.27
N LEU A 2 -41.91 12.84 -58.21
CA LEU A 2 -41.05 13.43 -57.15
C LEU A 2 -40.23 12.45 -56.26
N ASN A 3 -38.89 12.40 -56.20
CA ASN A 3 -37.79 13.39 -56.16
C ASN A 3 -37.83 14.43 -55.02
N ILE A 4 -37.23 14.10 -53.87
CA ILE A 4 -36.64 15.01 -52.86
C ILE A 4 -35.50 14.22 -52.16
N LYS A 5 -34.21 14.36 -52.49
CA LYS A 5 -33.20 15.40 -52.16
C LYS A 5 -32.83 15.55 -50.65
N HIS A 6 -31.58 15.20 -50.38
CA HIS A 6 -30.60 15.74 -49.41
C HIS A 6 -30.96 15.80 -47.91
N ASN A 7 -30.10 15.23 -47.05
CA ASN A 7 -29.10 16.06 -46.36
C ASN A 7 -27.96 15.24 -45.74
N THR A 8 -26.75 15.54 -46.19
CA THR A 8 -25.47 15.13 -45.62
C THR A 8 -25.01 16.27 -44.71
N LEU A 9 -24.70 16.00 -43.44
CA LEU A 9 -23.93 16.94 -42.63
C LEU A 9 -22.63 16.28 -42.17
N TYR A 10 -21.57 16.66 -42.88
CA TYR A 10 -20.20 16.66 -42.41
C TYR A 10 -20.09 17.58 -41.18
N LEU A 11 -19.50 17.09 -40.10
CA LEU A 11 -18.90 17.92 -39.05
C LEU A 11 -17.42 17.61 -39.01
N SER A 12 -16.65 18.49 -39.64
CA SER A 12 -15.20 18.45 -39.70
C SER A 12 -14.65 19.81 -39.27
N VAL A 13 -13.63 19.76 -38.41
CA VAL A 13 -12.63 20.80 -38.10
C VAL A 13 -13.18 21.93 -37.20
N THR A 14 -12.60 22.25 -36.04
CA THR A 14 -11.34 23.01 -35.97
C THR A 14 -10.69 22.94 -34.59
N ALA A 15 -9.39 22.63 -34.60
CA ALA A 15 -8.48 22.67 -33.47
C ALA A 15 -8.26 24.12 -32.96
N ALA A 16 -8.38 24.32 -31.65
CA ALA A 16 -8.02 25.56 -30.98
C ALA A 16 -6.50 25.58 -30.66
N LYS A 17 -5.80 26.59 -31.18
CA LYS A 17 -4.40 26.91 -30.85
C LYS A 17 -4.33 27.63 -29.49
N PRO A 18 -3.31 27.38 -28.64
CA PRO A 18 -3.07 28.21 -27.47
C PRO A 18 -2.35 29.51 -27.85
N LEU A 19 -2.84 30.60 -27.27
CA LEU A 19 -2.35 31.97 -27.46
C LEU A 19 -1.09 32.19 -26.61
N VAL A 20 0.03 32.53 -27.27
CA VAL A 20 1.26 33.01 -26.62
C VAL A 20 1.07 34.47 -26.25
N SER A 21 1.27 34.82 -24.98
CA SER A 21 1.45 36.20 -24.54
C SER A 21 2.86 36.40 -23.98
N ARG A 22 3.58 37.34 -24.58
CA ARG A 22 4.87 37.89 -24.13
C ARG A 22 4.62 39.30 -23.59
N THR A 23 5.11 39.58 -22.38
CA THR A 23 5.48 40.93 -21.89
C THR A 23 6.43 40.71 -20.69
N LEU A 24 7.74 40.93 -20.86
CA LEU A 24 8.50 42.17 -20.64
C LEU A 24 8.51 42.67 -19.17
N GLY A 25 9.64 42.43 -18.48
CA GLY A 25 10.48 43.46 -17.84
C GLY A 25 10.02 44.13 -16.53
N GLY A 26 10.86 44.06 -15.49
CA GLY A 26 10.82 44.93 -14.30
C GLY A 26 11.29 44.20 -13.03
N ALA A 27 12.60 44.08 -12.81
CA ALA A 27 13.42 44.98 -11.99
C ALA A 27 13.20 44.86 -10.46
N LEU A 28 14.26 44.36 -9.80
CA LEU A 28 14.50 44.37 -8.35
C LEU A 28 14.25 45.74 -7.71
N PRO A 29 14.03 45.74 -6.38
CA PRO A 29 14.88 46.58 -5.54
C PRO A 29 15.56 45.79 -4.42
N ARG A 30 16.88 45.90 -4.38
CA ARG A 30 17.70 45.76 -3.17
C ARG A 30 17.48 47.03 -2.35
N THR A 31 17.12 46.88 -1.08
CA THR A 31 17.37 47.93 -0.08
C THR A 31 18.02 47.35 1.17
N ARG A 32 18.95 48.18 1.64
CA ARG A 32 20.08 47.95 2.53
C ARG A 32 19.63 48.11 3.99
N LEU A 33 20.27 47.31 4.86
CA LEU A 33 20.60 47.54 6.27
C LEU A 33 19.91 48.71 7.01
N SER A 34 19.30 48.40 8.15
CA SER A 34 19.56 49.16 9.37
C SER A 34 19.69 48.19 10.55
N GLN A 35 20.80 48.34 11.27
CA GLN A 35 21.00 47.83 12.61
C GLN A 35 20.32 48.80 13.56
N ASP A 36 19.65 48.30 14.59
CA ASP A 36 19.59 48.99 15.88
C ASP A 36 19.31 48.01 17.01
N SER A 37 19.77 48.43 18.18
CA SER A 37 20.38 47.63 19.24
C SER A 37 19.52 47.56 20.51
N ALA A 38 19.86 46.57 21.35
CA ALA A 38 19.72 46.54 22.80
C ALA A 38 18.35 46.30 23.47
N GLY A 39 18.29 45.21 24.25
CA GLY A 39 17.31 44.99 25.32
C GLY A 39 17.13 43.52 25.73
N LYS A 40 18.05 42.97 26.53
CA LYS A 40 17.95 41.63 27.19
C LYS A 40 16.94 41.67 28.38
N PRO A 41 16.82 40.61 29.23
CA PRO A 41 16.02 39.40 29.03
C PRO A 41 15.04 39.17 30.22
N LEU A 42 14.08 38.24 30.11
CA LEU A 42 13.47 37.67 31.33
C LEU A 42 13.27 36.16 31.21
N ARG A 43 13.95 35.46 32.11
CA ARG A 43 13.90 34.02 32.36
C ARG A 43 12.62 33.71 33.16
N SER A 44 11.98 32.58 32.88
CA SER A 44 11.23 31.87 33.91
C SER A 44 11.35 30.36 33.70
N ALA A 45 12.14 29.75 34.59
CA ALA A 45 12.25 28.33 34.79
C ALA A 45 10.97 27.79 35.45
N VAL A 46 10.59 26.55 35.13
CA VAL A 46 9.55 25.78 35.82
C VAL A 46 10.23 24.55 36.45
N PRO A 47 9.93 24.20 37.71
CA PRO A 47 10.77 23.31 38.50
C PRO A 47 10.39 21.83 38.37
N VAL A 48 11.43 21.00 38.48
CA VAL A 48 11.40 19.56 38.79
C VAL A 48 11.28 19.40 40.31
N PRO A 49 10.47 18.46 40.84
CA PRO A 49 10.71 17.93 42.17
C PRO A 49 11.27 16.51 42.07
N LEU A 50 12.49 16.39 42.59
CA LEU A 50 13.14 15.16 43.01
C LEU A 50 12.72 14.90 44.46
N LEU A 51 12.18 13.73 44.78
CA LEU A 51 12.09 13.25 46.17
C LEU A 51 12.82 11.92 46.29
N ALA A 52 13.81 11.93 47.18
CA ALA A 52 14.68 10.82 47.53
C ALA A 52 14.12 10.02 48.72
N VAL A 53 14.94 9.05 49.17
CA VAL A 53 14.92 8.23 50.41
C VAL A 53 14.50 6.78 50.13
N LEU A 54 15.42 5.83 49.88
CA LEU A 54 16.45 5.19 50.72
C LEU A 54 15.93 4.13 51.73
N PHE A 55 16.53 2.94 51.60
CA PHE A 55 16.70 1.84 52.57
C PHE A 55 15.46 1.13 53.11
N VAL A 56 15.28 -0.14 52.73
CA VAL A 56 15.50 -1.30 53.65
C VAL A 56 15.91 -2.51 52.80
N THR A 57 17.19 -2.90 52.90
CA THR A 57 17.63 -4.27 52.70
C THR A 57 17.25 -5.09 53.94
N CYS A 58 16.62 -6.25 53.77
CA CYS A 58 16.63 -7.29 54.79
C CYS A 58 17.14 -8.59 54.18
N GLN A 59 18.19 -9.09 54.80
CA GLN A 59 19.08 -10.16 54.39
C GLN A 59 18.91 -11.31 55.41
N MET A 60 19.08 -12.55 54.93
CA MET A 60 19.35 -13.79 55.71
C MET A 60 18.18 -14.32 56.56
N ALA A 61 17.96 -15.61 56.83
CA ALA A 61 18.67 -16.89 56.67
C ALA A 61 17.55 -17.97 56.59
N SER A 62 17.70 -19.25 56.21
CA SER A 62 18.63 -20.23 56.75
C SER A 62 18.51 -21.53 55.95
N VAL A 63 19.66 -22.15 55.77
CA VAL A 63 19.94 -23.50 55.25
C VAL A 63 19.17 -24.56 56.02
N VAL A 64 18.34 -25.38 55.36
CA VAL A 64 17.99 -26.74 55.82
C VAL A 64 17.75 -27.66 54.61
N SER A 65 18.45 -28.79 54.62
CA SER A 65 18.23 -30.01 53.85
C SER A 65 18.54 -29.99 52.35
N CYS A 66 19.83 -30.17 52.08
CA CYS A 66 20.26 -31.20 51.14
C CYS A 66 19.57 -32.55 51.43
N ILE A 67 19.53 -33.43 50.44
CA ILE A 67 19.11 -34.84 50.45
C ILE A 67 17.62 -35.14 50.71
N LEU A 68 16.78 -34.95 49.68
CA LEU A 68 16.08 -36.04 48.97
C LEU A 68 15.15 -35.47 47.89
N GLY A 69 15.47 -35.72 46.61
CA GLY A 69 14.58 -35.35 45.51
C GLY A 69 15.29 -35.27 44.17
N CYS A 70 15.79 -36.40 43.67
CA CYS A 70 16.18 -36.55 42.28
C CYS A 70 15.00 -36.20 41.37
N CYS A 71 14.90 -34.98 40.84
CA CYS A 71 14.04 -34.64 39.70
C CYS A 71 14.35 -33.23 39.17
N ALA A 72 14.59 -33.17 37.85
CA ALA A 72 14.31 -32.04 36.97
C ALA A 72 15.32 -30.89 36.88
N ASP A 73 16.54 -31.17 36.41
CA ASP A 73 17.21 -30.25 35.47
C ASP A 73 16.71 -30.51 34.05
N ARG A 74 15.44 -30.17 33.80
CA ARG A 74 14.97 -29.83 32.45
C ARG A 74 14.79 -28.32 32.45
N ARG A 75 15.87 -27.60 32.12
CA ARG A 75 15.71 -26.24 31.62
C ARG A 75 14.80 -26.33 30.40
N PRO A 76 13.64 -25.66 30.35
CA PRO A 76 12.95 -25.50 29.09
C PRO A 76 13.87 -24.62 28.25
N GLY A 77 14.54 -25.22 27.26
CA GLY A 77 15.13 -24.45 26.19
C GLY A 77 14.03 -23.60 25.61
N HIS A 78 14.08 -22.29 25.83
CA HIS A 78 13.20 -21.36 25.17
C HIS A 78 13.60 -21.43 23.69
N VAL A 79 12.88 -22.21 22.90
CA VAL A 79 12.98 -22.15 21.45
C VAL A 79 12.66 -20.70 21.11
N PRO A 80 13.61 -19.89 20.58
CA PRO A 80 13.25 -18.58 20.13
C PRO A 80 12.17 -18.78 19.07
N LEU A 81 10.95 -18.34 19.37
CA LEU A 81 9.91 -18.30 18.37
C LEU A 81 10.46 -17.41 17.26
N HIS A 82 10.80 -18.02 16.13
CA HIS A 82 11.23 -17.28 14.96
C HIS A 82 10.08 -16.34 14.59
N GLU A 83 10.27 -15.05 14.82
CA GLU A 83 9.28 -14.04 14.45
C GLU A 83 9.11 -14.11 12.94
N MET A 84 7.91 -14.46 12.50
CA MET A 84 7.64 -14.58 11.07
C MET A 84 7.77 -13.18 10.46
N PRO A 85 8.47 -13.04 9.32
CA PRO A 85 8.64 -11.75 8.69
C PRO A 85 7.27 -11.11 8.37
N ALA A 86 7.21 -9.79 8.43
CA ALA A 86 6.01 -9.05 8.04
C ALA A 86 5.82 -9.11 6.51
N VAL A 87 4.56 -9.23 6.08
CA VAL A 87 4.22 -9.11 4.66
C VAL A 87 4.29 -7.64 4.25
N GLN A 88 5.05 -7.35 3.21
CA GLN A 88 5.32 -6.00 2.71
C GLN A 88 5.63 -6.04 1.20
N LEU A 89 5.76 -4.87 0.58
CA LEU A 89 6.23 -4.74 -0.79
C LEU A 89 7.69 -5.20 -0.90
N ASP A 90 7.97 -6.04 -1.90
CA ASP A 90 9.27 -6.65 -2.09
C ASP A 90 10.16 -5.83 -3.03
N THR A 91 11.16 -5.18 -2.45
CA THR A 91 12.18 -4.41 -3.19
C THR A 91 13.06 -5.25 -4.13
N GLN A 92 13.05 -6.58 -4.01
CA GLN A 92 13.73 -7.48 -4.95
C GLN A 92 12.86 -7.78 -6.19
N HIS A 93 11.55 -7.56 -6.10
CA HIS A 93 10.58 -7.82 -7.16
C HIS A 93 9.74 -6.56 -7.43
N MET A 94 10.41 -5.53 -7.93
CA MET A 94 9.80 -4.26 -8.32
C MET A 94 10.35 -3.73 -9.65
N GLY A 95 9.58 -2.86 -10.30
CA GLY A 95 9.96 -2.16 -11.53
C GLY A 95 11.17 -1.24 -11.33
N SER A 96 11.86 -0.92 -12.42
CA SER A 96 13.14 -0.20 -12.42
C SER A 96 13.04 1.22 -11.85
N ASP A 97 11.91 1.89 -12.09
CA ASP A 97 11.66 3.27 -11.65
C ASP A 97 10.64 3.35 -10.49
N VAL A 98 10.44 2.23 -9.79
CA VAL A 98 9.59 2.15 -8.60
C VAL A 98 10.39 2.59 -7.37
N VAL A 99 9.71 3.27 -6.44
CA VAL A 99 10.27 3.65 -5.15
C VAL A 99 9.35 3.14 -4.05
N VAL A 100 9.92 2.34 -3.15
CA VAL A 100 9.22 1.78 -1.98
C VAL A 100 9.73 2.44 -0.71
N ILE A 101 8.82 3.02 0.09
CA ILE A 101 9.12 3.71 1.35
C ILE A 101 8.18 3.25 2.47
N LYS A 102 8.28 3.88 3.66
CA LYS A 102 7.52 3.54 4.87
C LYS A 102 7.62 2.04 5.25
N SER A 103 8.85 1.51 5.27
CA SER A 103 9.10 0.10 5.61
C SER A 103 8.30 -0.88 4.73
N GLY A 104 8.38 -0.72 3.41
CA GLY A 104 7.72 -1.63 2.48
C GLY A 104 6.21 -1.44 2.34
N ARG A 105 5.66 -0.31 2.83
CA ARG A 105 4.20 -0.07 2.82
C ARG A 105 3.74 0.98 1.83
N ARG A 106 4.63 1.79 1.27
CA ARG A 106 4.22 2.84 0.31
C ARG A 106 5.00 2.71 -0.98
N ILE A 107 4.29 2.83 -2.10
CA ILE A 107 4.85 2.79 -3.44
C ILE A 107 4.57 4.12 -4.16
N CYS A 108 5.58 4.61 -4.90
CA CYS A 108 5.51 5.73 -5.83
C CYS A 108 6.52 5.50 -6.99
N GLY A 109 6.55 6.39 -7.98
CA GLY A 109 7.40 6.27 -9.17
C GLY A 109 6.63 5.70 -10.37
N THR A 110 7.30 4.91 -11.21
CA THR A 110 6.71 4.29 -12.41
C THR A 110 7.05 2.80 -12.44
N GLY A 111 6.03 1.95 -12.38
CA GLY A 111 6.17 0.49 -12.43
C GLY A 111 5.32 -0.24 -11.38
N GLY A 112 5.46 -1.57 -11.35
CA GLY A 112 4.80 -2.49 -10.43
C GLY A 112 5.72 -3.03 -9.34
N CYS A 113 5.14 -3.52 -8.25
CA CYS A 113 5.84 -4.20 -7.16
C CYS A 113 4.98 -5.35 -6.65
N LEU A 114 5.60 -6.52 -6.48
CA LEU A 114 4.97 -7.65 -5.79
C LEU A 114 5.11 -7.50 -4.27
N SER A 115 4.28 -8.20 -3.51
CA SER A 115 4.59 -8.43 -2.09
C SER A 115 5.64 -9.54 -1.94
N ASN A 116 6.23 -9.63 -0.75
CA ASN A 116 7.20 -10.66 -0.39
C ASN A 116 6.57 -12.02 0.00
N ALA A 117 5.23 -12.14 -0.01
CA ALA A 117 4.52 -13.35 0.41
C ALA A 117 3.49 -13.78 -0.63
N PRO A 118 3.54 -15.05 -1.11
CA PRO A 118 2.55 -15.57 -2.04
C PRO A 118 1.20 -15.81 -1.35
N LEU A 119 0.13 -15.83 -2.13
CA LEU A 119 -1.21 -16.20 -1.66
C LEU A 119 -1.38 -17.72 -1.68
N HIS A 120 -0.76 -18.43 -0.73
CA HIS A 120 -0.95 -19.88 -0.58
C HIS A 120 -2.15 -20.25 0.32
N GLN A 121 -2.62 -19.31 1.13
CA GLN A 121 -3.74 -19.54 2.05
C GLN A 121 -5.08 -19.60 1.30
N ASN A 122 -6.00 -20.44 1.77
CA ASN A 122 -7.31 -20.63 1.15
C ASN A 122 -8.10 -19.34 0.93
N LYS A 123 -7.94 -18.34 1.80
CA LYS A 123 -8.65 -17.08 1.76
C LYS A 123 -7.75 -15.97 2.30
N SER A 124 -7.39 -15.04 1.43
CA SER A 124 -6.46 -13.95 1.75
C SER A 124 -7.13 -12.59 1.54
N TYR A 125 -6.78 -11.64 2.40
CA TYR A 125 -7.24 -10.25 2.34
C TYR A 125 -6.08 -9.27 2.50
N PHE A 126 -6.11 -8.21 1.69
CA PHE A 126 -5.21 -7.06 1.81
C PHE A 126 -5.91 -5.78 1.36
N GLU A 127 -5.38 -4.64 1.80
CA GLU A 127 -5.92 -3.31 1.51
C GLU A 127 -4.88 -2.41 0.84
N ILE A 128 -5.37 -1.50 0.02
CA ILE A 128 -4.60 -0.46 -0.63
C ILE A 128 -5.30 0.87 -0.39
N LYS A 129 -4.61 1.79 0.28
CA LYS A 129 -5.09 3.16 0.48
C LYS A 129 -4.53 4.08 -0.60
N ILE A 130 -5.42 4.79 -1.28
CA ILE A 130 -5.05 5.72 -2.33
C ILE A 130 -4.64 7.04 -1.68
N HIS A 131 -3.34 7.37 -1.73
CA HIS A 131 -2.81 8.60 -1.14
C HIS A 131 -2.74 9.76 -2.11
N SER A 132 -2.47 9.49 -3.38
CA SER A 132 -2.49 10.46 -4.47
C SER A 132 -2.99 9.74 -5.72
N MET A 133 -3.93 10.37 -6.43
CA MET A 133 -4.39 9.86 -7.72
C MET A 133 -3.29 9.97 -8.79
N GLY A 134 -3.53 9.29 -9.91
CA GLY A 134 -2.62 9.14 -11.04
C GLY A 134 -3.00 7.87 -11.81
N LEU A 135 -2.04 7.26 -12.50
CA LEU A 135 -2.22 5.96 -13.10
C LEU A 135 -1.80 4.88 -12.09
N TRP A 136 -2.69 3.96 -11.78
CA TRP A 136 -2.39 2.91 -10.79
C TRP A 136 -3.28 1.69 -10.99
N GLY A 137 -2.87 0.59 -10.39
CA GLY A 137 -3.71 -0.58 -10.28
C GLY A 137 -3.21 -1.58 -9.26
N VAL A 138 -4.10 -2.47 -8.84
CA VAL A 138 -3.92 -3.38 -7.72
C VAL A 138 -4.55 -4.72 -8.05
N GLY A 139 -3.95 -5.82 -7.60
CA GLY A 139 -4.53 -7.15 -7.82
C GLY A 139 -3.52 -8.25 -7.58
N LEU A 140 -3.45 -9.20 -8.52
CA LEU A 140 -2.62 -10.40 -8.45
C LEU A 140 -1.66 -10.47 -9.64
N ALA A 141 -0.46 -10.98 -9.40
CA ALA A 141 0.46 -11.33 -10.47
C ALA A 141 1.31 -12.55 -10.11
N THR A 142 1.79 -13.25 -11.15
CA THR A 142 2.81 -14.29 -11.00
C THR A 142 4.20 -13.64 -10.87
N PRO A 143 5.20 -14.35 -10.35
CA PRO A 143 6.56 -13.79 -10.19
C PRO A 143 7.26 -13.43 -11.51
N ILE A 144 6.73 -13.87 -12.65
CA ILE A 144 7.29 -13.60 -13.98
C ILE A 144 6.59 -12.44 -14.71
N ALA A 145 5.61 -11.79 -14.08
CA ALA A 145 4.92 -10.64 -14.67
C ALA A 145 5.90 -9.49 -14.97
N ASN A 146 5.70 -8.79 -16.08
CA ASN A 146 6.53 -7.64 -16.43
C ASN A 146 6.15 -6.42 -15.59
N LEU A 147 6.90 -6.17 -14.52
CA LEU A 147 6.65 -5.06 -13.59
C LEU A 147 6.98 -3.67 -14.16
N ASN A 148 7.61 -3.57 -15.34
CA ASN A 148 7.84 -2.29 -16.02
C ASN A 148 6.71 -1.95 -17.02
N GLN A 149 5.76 -2.87 -17.25
CA GLN A 149 4.65 -2.66 -18.16
C GLN A 149 3.48 -2.00 -17.46
N ILE A 150 3.19 -0.76 -17.83
CA ILE A 150 2.08 0.02 -17.30
C ILE A 150 1.13 0.42 -18.45
N PRO A 151 -0.19 0.16 -18.33
CA PRO A 151 -0.86 -0.52 -17.23
C PRO A 151 -0.61 -2.04 -17.25
N MET A 152 -0.67 -2.68 -16.08
CA MET A 152 -0.65 -4.16 -15.98
C MET A 152 -2.00 -4.77 -16.41
N GLY A 153 -2.09 -6.11 -16.45
CA GLY A 153 -3.28 -6.85 -16.90
C GLY A 153 -3.35 -7.03 -18.42
N LEU A 154 -2.26 -6.74 -19.13
CA LEU A 154 -2.13 -6.89 -20.58
C LEU A 154 -1.63 -8.28 -21.00
N ASP A 155 -1.17 -9.10 -20.05
CA ASP A 155 -0.66 -10.44 -20.26
C ASP A 155 -1.36 -11.47 -19.36
N ALA A 156 -1.00 -12.74 -19.52
CA ALA A 156 -1.52 -13.84 -18.72
C ALA A 156 -0.92 -13.92 -17.30
N HIS A 157 -0.03 -12.99 -16.94
CA HIS A 157 0.73 -13.04 -15.68
C HIS A 157 0.22 -12.03 -14.65
N SER A 158 -0.80 -11.25 -15.00
CA SER A 158 -1.38 -10.25 -14.11
C SER A 158 -2.91 -10.16 -14.26
N LEU A 159 -3.59 -9.97 -13.13
CA LEU A 159 -5.02 -9.67 -13.01
C LEU A 159 -5.15 -8.48 -12.08
N VAL A 160 -5.57 -7.33 -12.61
CA VAL A 160 -5.53 -6.07 -11.85
C VAL A 160 -6.80 -5.26 -12.02
N LEU A 161 -7.28 -4.68 -10.92
CA LEU A 161 -8.14 -3.50 -10.93
C LEU A 161 -7.29 -2.29 -11.32
N ARG A 162 -7.74 -1.52 -12.30
CA ARG A 162 -7.13 -0.26 -12.73
C ARG A 162 -7.86 0.94 -12.10
N ASN A 163 -7.20 2.08 -12.12
CA ASN A 163 -7.70 3.35 -11.59
C ASN A 163 -9.05 3.82 -12.19
N ASP A 164 -9.39 3.39 -13.41
CA ASP A 164 -10.68 3.67 -14.05
C ASP A 164 -11.81 2.71 -13.63
N GLY A 165 -11.54 1.82 -12.67
CA GLY A 165 -12.48 0.83 -12.16
C GLY A 165 -12.59 -0.45 -12.99
N SER A 166 -11.84 -0.58 -14.09
CA SER A 166 -11.82 -1.80 -14.90
C SER A 166 -10.93 -2.89 -14.30
N VAL A 167 -11.32 -4.14 -14.42
CA VAL A 167 -10.51 -5.30 -14.04
C VAL A 167 -10.01 -5.98 -15.30
N TYR A 168 -8.68 -6.05 -15.47
CA TYR A 168 -8.04 -6.55 -16.68
C TYR A 168 -7.16 -7.76 -16.40
N HIS A 169 -7.23 -8.73 -17.32
CA HIS A 169 -6.31 -9.87 -17.41
C HIS A 169 -6.18 -10.29 -18.87
N ASN A 170 -4.96 -10.59 -19.32
CA ASN A 170 -4.67 -11.01 -20.69
C ASN A 170 -5.22 -10.01 -21.74
N ASN A 171 -5.12 -8.72 -21.45
CA ASN A 171 -5.63 -7.61 -22.27
C ASN A 171 -7.15 -7.64 -22.52
N GLU A 172 -7.89 -8.35 -21.68
CA GLU A 172 -9.36 -8.40 -21.71
C GLU A 172 -9.92 -7.83 -20.42
N GLU A 173 -10.96 -6.99 -20.55
CA GLU A 173 -11.75 -6.53 -19.42
C GLU A 173 -12.59 -7.70 -18.90
N LYS A 174 -12.29 -8.16 -17.69
CA LYS A 174 -12.98 -9.28 -17.03
C LYS A 174 -14.21 -8.81 -16.26
N ASN A 175 -14.13 -7.62 -15.68
CA ASN A 175 -15.22 -7.00 -14.95
C ASN A 175 -14.97 -5.49 -14.78
N ARG A 176 -15.93 -4.76 -14.22
CA ARG A 176 -15.81 -3.32 -13.96
C ARG A 176 -16.62 -2.91 -12.72
N LEU A 177 -16.02 -2.04 -11.92
CA LEU A 177 -16.72 -1.38 -10.82
C LEU A 177 -17.89 -0.52 -11.33
N PRO A 178 -19.00 -0.43 -10.59
CA PRO A 178 -20.09 0.49 -10.93
C PRO A 178 -19.58 1.93 -11.09
N ALA A 179 -20.08 2.67 -12.08
CA ALA A 179 -19.61 4.01 -12.42
C ALA A 179 -19.72 5.04 -11.27
N ASN A 180 -20.64 4.82 -10.33
CA ASN A 180 -20.81 5.64 -9.13
C ASN A 180 -19.88 5.27 -7.97
N SER A 181 -19.00 4.29 -8.18
CA SER A 181 -18.13 3.70 -7.16
C SER A 181 -16.68 3.60 -7.65
N LEU A 182 -16.24 4.57 -8.44
CA LEU A 182 -14.86 4.69 -8.88
C LEU A 182 -13.98 5.14 -7.70
N PRO A 183 -12.88 4.43 -7.40
CA PRO A 183 -12.01 4.79 -6.28
C PRO A 183 -11.43 6.19 -6.43
N GLN A 184 -11.42 6.97 -5.34
CA GLN A 184 -10.91 8.33 -5.27
C GLN A 184 -9.72 8.45 -4.31
N GLU A 185 -9.08 9.61 -4.28
CA GLU A 185 -8.06 9.91 -3.28
C GLU A 185 -8.62 9.79 -1.86
N GLY A 186 -7.89 9.12 -0.99
CA GLY A 186 -8.29 8.85 0.39
C GLY A 186 -9.05 7.54 0.58
N ASP A 187 -9.60 6.97 -0.49
CA ASP A 187 -10.33 5.69 -0.42
C ASP A 187 -9.40 4.51 -0.13
N VAL A 188 -9.99 3.46 0.44
CA VAL A 188 -9.35 2.18 0.70
C VAL A 188 -9.97 1.11 -0.17
N VAL A 189 -9.18 0.54 -1.07
CA VAL A 189 -9.55 -0.62 -1.88
C VAL A 189 -9.14 -1.88 -1.14
N GLY A 190 -10.11 -2.73 -0.81
CA GLY A 190 -9.88 -4.05 -0.24
C GLY A 190 -9.95 -5.14 -1.31
N ILE A 191 -9.04 -6.10 -1.25
CA ILE A 191 -8.98 -7.22 -2.19
C ILE A 191 -9.06 -8.52 -1.41
N THR A 192 -10.00 -9.38 -1.79
CA THR A 192 -10.06 -10.77 -1.34
C THR A 192 -9.69 -11.71 -2.45
N TYR A 193 -8.99 -12.79 -2.14
CA TYR A 193 -8.73 -13.88 -3.06
C TYR A 193 -8.85 -15.23 -2.36
N ASP A 194 -9.55 -16.19 -2.96
CA ASP A 194 -9.81 -17.52 -2.38
C ASP A 194 -9.28 -18.70 -3.21
N HIS A 195 -8.24 -18.46 -4.02
CA HIS A 195 -7.71 -19.36 -5.06
C HIS A 195 -8.59 -19.55 -6.29
N VAL A 196 -9.86 -19.21 -6.23
CA VAL A 196 -10.79 -19.30 -7.37
C VAL A 196 -11.02 -17.92 -7.95
N ASP A 197 -11.51 -17.00 -7.14
CA ASP A 197 -11.91 -15.67 -7.58
C ASP A 197 -11.24 -14.57 -6.73
N LEU A 198 -10.88 -13.50 -7.41
CA LEU A 198 -10.60 -12.21 -6.79
C LEU A 198 -11.90 -11.43 -6.66
N ASN A 199 -12.13 -10.76 -5.53
CA ASN A 199 -13.24 -9.82 -5.38
C ASN A 199 -12.81 -8.51 -4.72
N LEU A 200 -13.54 -7.44 -5.02
CA LEU A 200 -13.18 -6.07 -4.70
C LEU A 200 -14.11 -5.45 -3.66
N TYR A 201 -13.52 -4.65 -2.79
CA TYR A 201 -14.19 -3.86 -1.77
C TYR A 201 -13.73 -2.40 -1.88
N LEU A 202 -14.63 -1.46 -1.66
CA LEU A 202 -14.31 -0.04 -1.56
C LEU A 202 -14.80 0.48 -0.22
N ASN A 203 -13.90 1.01 0.60
CA ASN A 203 -14.16 1.50 1.95
C ASN A 203 -14.93 0.47 2.82
N GLY A 204 -14.53 -0.81 2.72
CA GLY A 204 -15.15 -1.93 3.44
C GLY A 204 -16.46 -2.46 2.83
N LYS A 205 -17.03 -1.80 1.82
CA LYS A 205 -18.24 -2.25 1.12
C LYS A 205 -17.87 -3.20 -0.03
N ASN A 206 -18.52 -4.36 -0.09
CA ASN A 206 -18.35 -5.29 -1.20
C ASN A 206 -18.89 -4.67 -2.49
N MET A 207 -18.09 -4.70 -3.55
CA MET A 207 -18.45 -4.15 -4.86
C MET A 207 -19.16 -5.16 -5.76
N HIS A 208 -19.23 -6.43 -5.34
CA HIS A 208 -19.81 -7.55 -6.11
C HIS A 208 -19.24 -7.62 -7.53
N CYS A 209 -17.92 -7.42 -7.64
CA CYS A 209 -17.17 -7.36 -8.88
C CYS A 209 -16.10 -8.47 -8.90
N PRO A 210 -16.50 -9.75 -8.92
CA PRO A 210 -15.55 -10.85 -8.93
C PRO A 210 -14.85 -10.98 -10.29
N ALA A 211 -13.62 -11.46 -10.28
CA ALA A 211 -12.89 -11.86 -11.48
C ALA A 211 -12.14 -13.17 -11.20
N SER A 212 -12.22 -14.11 -12.13
CA SER A 212 -11.53 -15.40 -12.00
C SER A 212 -10.02 -15.23 -11.87
N GLY A 213 -9.44 -15.96 -10.93
CA GLY A 213 -8.02 -15.96 -10.64
C GLY A 213 -7.18 -16.43 -11.83
N ILE A 214 -5.88 -16.18 -11.72
CA ILE A 214 -4.89 -16.58 -12.73
C ILE A 214 -4.13 -17.82 -12.27
N HIS A 215 -3.58 -18.57 -13.23
CA HIS A 215 -2.86 -19.81 -12.93
C HIS A 215 -1.45 -19.56 -12.35
N GLY A 216 -1.02 -20.48 -11.48
CA GLY A 216 0.31 -20.50 -10.88
C GLY A 216 0.33 -19.89 -9.47
N THR A 217 1.53 -19.78 -8.90
CA THR A 217 1.73 -19.07 -7.63
C THR A 217 1.57 -17.58 -7.86
N VAL A 218 0.63 -16.97 -7.14
CA VAL A 218 0.29 -15.55 -7.28
C VAL A 218 0.66 -14.77 -6.02
N PHE A 219 1.00 -13.51 -6.23
CA PHE A 219 1.33 -12.54 -5.21
C PHE A 219 0.41 -11.33 -5.37
N PRO A 220 0.07 -10.61 -4.29
CA PRO A 220 -0.40 -9.25 -4.39
C PRO A 220 0.55 -8.43 -5.26
N VAL A 221 -0.01 -7.67 -6.18
CA VAL A 221 0.72 -6.70 -7.00
C VAL A 221 0.06 -5.34 -6.91
N VAL A 222 0.89 -4.30 -6.90
CA VAL A 222 0.48 -2.92 -7.04
C VAL A 222 1.35 -2.26 -8.09
N TYR A 223 0.79 -1.41 -8.94
CA TYR A 223 1.55 -0.57 -9.84
C TYR A 223 1.12 0.88 -9.77
N VAL A 224 2.04 1.78 -10.07
CA VAL A 224 1.88 3.23 -10.05
C VAL A 224 2.60 3.85 -11.23
N ASP A 225 2.06 4.97 -11.70
CA ASP A 225 2.64 5.88 -12.67
C ASP A 225 1.91 7.23 -12.58
N ASP A 226 2.35 8.24 -13.34
CA ASP A 226 1.74 9.58 -13.36
C ASP A 226 1.60 10.18 -11.94
N SER A 227 2.64 10.04 -11.12
CA SER A 227 2.71 10.54 -9.73
C SER A 227 1.72 9.90 -8.74
N ALA A 228 1.11 8.75 -9.08
CA ALA A 228 0.30 8.01 -8.13
C ALA A 228 1.10 7.57 -6.89
N ILE A 229 0.46 7.62 -5.72
CA ILE A 229 1.05 7.18 -4.45
C ILE A 229 0.03 6.31 -3.73
N LEU A 230 0.42 5.08 -3.40
CA LEU A 230 -0.44 4.10 -2.73
C LEU A 230 0.23 3.57 -1.46
N ASP A 231 -0.56 3.35 -0.41
CA ASP A 231 -0.13 2.65 0.81
C ASP A 231 -0.74 1.24 0.86
N CYS A 232 0.10 0.23 0.90
CA CYS A 232 -0.25 -1.18 1.02
C CYS A 232 -0.35 -1.61 2.48
N HIS A 233 -1.46 -2.25 2.80
CA HIS A 233 -1.80 -2.74 4.13
C HIS A 233 -2.03 -4.24 4.03
N PHE A 234 -1.04 -5.02 4.48
CA PHE A 234 -1.13 -6.49 4.58
C PHE A 234 -1.48 -6.95 6.01
N SER A 235 -1.48 -6.02 6.96
CA SER A 235 -1.98 -6.16 8.34
C SER A 235 -2.58 -4.83 8.77
N ASP A 236 -3.21 -4.80 9.95
CA ASP A 236 -3.71 -3.57 10.57
C ASP A 236 -4.64 -2.79 9.62
N PHE A 237 -5.65 -3.50 9.13
CA PHE A 237 -6.60 -3.03 8.13
C PHE A 237 -7.48 -1.88 8.66
N ASN A 238 -7.85 -0.97 7.76
CA ASN A 238 -8.80 0.11 8.05
C ASN A 238 -10.22 -0.44 8.17
N HIS A 239 -10.53 -1.49 7.41
CA HIS A 239 -11.80 -2.20 7.44
C HIS A 239 -11.58 -3.65 7.86
N ALA A 240 -12.52 -4.19 8.62
CA ALA A 240 -12.45 -5.59 9.04
C ALA A 240 -12.46 -6.52 7.81
N PRO A 241 -11.58 -7.54 7.75
CA PRO A 241 -11.62 -8.52 6.70
C PRO A 241 -13.01 -9.16 6.57
N PRO A 242 -13.49 -9.43 5.34
CA PRO A 242 -14.74 -10.16 5.14
C PRO A 242 -14.72 -11.53 5.81
N HIS A 243 -15.89 -12.06 6.17
CA HIS A 243 -16.00 -13.31 6.92
C HIS A 243 -15.24 -14.48 6.25
N GLY A 244 -14.33 -15.08 7.00
CA GLY A 244 -13.51 -16.22 6.57
C GLY A 244 -12.27 -15.84 5.76
N PHE A 245 -12.03 -14.55 5.50
CA PHE A 245 -10.78 -14.04 4.95
C PHE A 245 -9.91 -13.48 6.06
N ASP A 246 -8.60 -13.67 5.92
CA ASP A 246 -7.60 -13.21 6.88
C ASP A 246 -6.42 -12.56 6.17
N LYS A 247 -5.56 -11.91 6.95
CA LYS A 247 -4.31 -11.36 6.43
C LYS A 247 -3.41 -12.44 5.81
N ILE A 248 -2.58 -12.02 4.87
CA ILE A 248 -1.57 -12.87 4.24
C ILE A 248 -0.56 -13.31 5.28
N MET A 249 -0.26 -14.61 5.33
CA MET A 249 0.75 -15.20 6.20
C MET A 249 1.77 -15.98 5.39
N PHE A 250 3.04 -15.91 5.80
CA PHE A 250 4.04 -16.86 5.34
C PHE A 250 3.68 -18.28 5.80
N GLU A 251 4.00 -19.28 4.99
CA GLU A 251 3.88 -20.67 5.41
C GLU A 251 4.85 -20.95 6.57
N LYS A 252 4.35 -21.60 7.62
CA LYS A 252 5.22 -22.13 8.67
C LYS A 252 5.92 -23.36 8.11
N GLN A 253 7.24 -23.32 8.00
CA GLN A 253 8.03 -24.53 7.81
C GLN A 253 7.86 -25.39 9.08
N ILE A 254 7.04 -26.44 8.97
CA ILE A 254 7.01 -27.52 9.96
C ILE A 254 8.23 -28.40 9.70
N PHE A 255 9.23 -28.30 10.57
CA PHE A 255 10.38 -29.22 10.61
C PHE A 255 10.02 -30.50 11.35
#